data_AF-A0A7Y6ZUR1-F1
#
_entry.id   AF-A0A7Y6ZUR1-F1
#
_cell.length_a   1.000
_cell.length_b   1.000
_cell.length_c   1.000
_cell.angle_alpha   90.00
_cell.angle_beta   90.00
_cell.angle_gamma   90.00
#
_symmetry.space_group_name_H-M   'P 1'
#
loop_
_entity.id
_entity.type
_entity.pdbx_description
1 polymer ?
#
loop_
_entity_poly.entity_id
_entity_poly.type
_entity_poly.pdbx_seq_one_letter_code
_entity_poly.pdbx_strand_id
1 'polypeptide(L)' 'MINSNDNTRLPANIRLIIGIASVPSLLLAVMLIISLYEDGLNGISAFEIIYAIVGFIGIYIAITGRRLF' A
#
# COMPACT_ATOMS: atom_id res chain seq x y z
N MET A 1 -25.85 -27.00 8.21
CA MET A 1 -26.17 -25.66 7.71
C MET A 1 -24.86 -25.08 7.18
N ILE A 2 -24.61 -25.22 5.88
CA ILE A 2 -23.37 -24.73 5.24
C ILE A 2 -23.58 -23.24 4.96
N ASN A 3 -22.80 -22.39 5.63
CA ASN A 3 -22.85 -20.94 5.49
C ASN A 3 -22.23 -20.54 4.15
N SER A 4 -23.06 -20.03 3.24
CA SER A 4 -22.67 -19.65 1.88
C SER A 4 -22.68 -18.14 1.68
N ASN A 5 -22.18 -17.34 2.62
CA ASN A 5 -22.34 -15.89 2.56
C ASN A 5 -21.01 -15.19 2.87
N ASP A 6 -20.54 -14.38 1.92
CA ASP A 6 -19.42 -13.41 1.99
C ASP A 6 -18.07 -13.83 1.39
N ASN A 7 -18.07 -14.25 0.11
CA ASN A 7 -16.87 -14.64 -0.63
C ASN A 7 -16.23 -13.51 -1.47
N THR A 8 -16.62 -12.26 -1.23
CA THR A 8 -16.21 -11.11 -2.07
C THR A 8 -14.97 -10.40 -1.52
N ARG A 9 -14.64 -10.61 -0.23
CA ARG A 9 -13.53 -9.95 0.46
C ARG A 9 -12.28 -10.83 0.49
N LEU A 10 -11.11 -10.21 0.49
CA LEU A 10 -9.86 -10.93 0.71
C LEU A 10 -9.81 -11.51 2.14
N PRO A 11 -9.34 -12.76 2.31
CA PRO A 11 -9.08 -13.34 3.63
C PRO A 11 -8.20 -12.42 4.48
N ALA A 12 -8.49 -12.34 5.78
CA ALA A 12 -7.77 -11.48 6.72
C ALA A 12 -6.26 -11.72 6.69
N ASN A 13 -5.82 -12.97 6.55
CA ASN A 13 -4.41 -13.34 6.47
C ASN A 13 -3.72 -12.71 5.25
N ILE A 14 -4.38 -12.72 4.08
CA ILE A 14 -3.83 -12.14 2.85
C ILE A 14 -3.77 -10.62 2.96
N ARG A 15 -4.82 -9.99 3.52
CA ARG A 15 -4.84 -8.55 3.79
C ARG A 15 -3.71 -8.12 4.72
N LEU A 16 -3.42 -8.93 5.74
CA LEU A 16 -2.32 -8.69 6.67
C LEU A 16 -0.97 -8.74 5.96
N ILE A 17 -0.75 -9.77 5.12
CA ILE A 17 0.49 -9.91 4.34
C ILE A 17 0.68 -8.72 3.39
N ILE A 18 -0.37 -8.32 2.67
CA ILE A 18 -0.33 -7.15 1.78
C ILE A 18 -0.03 -5.88 2.58
N GLY A 19 -0.68 -5.71 3.74
CA GLY A 19 -0.44 -4.58 4.63
C GLY A 19 1.02 -4.50 5.08
N ILE A 20 1.58 -5.62 5.56
CA ILE A 20 2.98 -5.71 5.99
C ILE A 20 3.93 -5.45 4.82
N ALA A 21 3.67 -6.03 3.65
CA ALA A 21 4.47 -5.80 2.45
C ALA A 21 4.46 -4.35 1.98
N SER A 22 3.42 -3.58 2.32
CA SER A 22 3.26 -2.18 1.96
C SER A 22 3.98 -1.21 2.90
N VAL A 23 4.37 -1.66 4.11
CA VAL A 23 5.07 -0.83 5.11
C VAL A 23 6.35 -0.19 4.58
N PRO A 24 7.31 -0.91 3.95
CA PRO A 24 8.51 -0.28 3.42
C PRO A 24 8.21 0.79 2.37
N SER A 25 7.21 0.57 1.52
CA SER A 25 6.76 1.57 0.54
C SER A 25 6.13 2.81 1.18
N LEU A 26 5.38 2.65 2.29
CA LEU A 26 4.86 3.79 3.04
C LEU A 26 5.97 4.59 3.72
N LEU A 27 6.97 3.90 4.25
CA LEU A 27 8.14 4.54 4.85
C LEU A 27 8.87 5.38 3.80
N LEU A 28 9.03 4.82 2.60
CA LEU A 28 9.55 5.54 1.44
C LEU A 28 8.68 6.76 1.10
N ALA A 29 7.35 6.63 1.11
CA ALA A 29 6.45 7.77 0.89
C ALA A 29 6.66 8.91 1.91
N VAL A 30 6.86 8.59 3.19
CA VAL A 30 7.17 9.58 4.23
C VAL A 30 8.52 10.24 3.95
N MET A 31 9.54 9.46 3.62
CA MET A 31 10.87 9.97 3.28
C MET A 31 10.81 10.92 2.07
N LEU A 32 10.03 10.57 1.04
CA LEU A 32 9.83 11.44 -0.12
C LEU A 32 9.17 12.77 0.26
N ILE A 33 8.20 12.78 1.17
CA ILE A 33 7.57 14.02 1.63
C ILE A 33 8.58 14.92 2.33
N ILE A 34 9.46 14.34 3.16
CA ILE A 34 10.52 15.08 3.86
C ILE A 34 11.53 15.63 2.86
N SER A 35 12.02 14.80 1.94
CA SER A 35 12.97 15.21 0.90
C SER A 35 12.38 16.29 -0.01
N LEU A 36 11.09 16.21 -0.34
CA LEU A 36 10.40 17.24 -1.13
C LEU A 36 10.34 18.59 -0.40
N TYR A 37 10.25 18.58 0.93
CA TYR A 37 10.22 19.78 1.75
C TYR A 37 11.62 20.40 1.93
N GLU A 38 12.65 19.57 2.08
CA GLU A 38 14.03 20.01 2.36
C GLU A 38 14.82 20.35 1.09
N ASP A 39 14.83 19.45 0.10
CA ASP A 39 15.68 19.54 -1.10
C ASP A 39 14.87 19.73 -2.40
N GLY A 40 13.53 19.72 -2.31
CA GLY A 40 12.64 19.82 -3.46
C GLY A 40 12.59 18.53 -4.28
N LEU A 41 12.39 18.64 -5.60
CA LEU A 41 12.35 17.48 -6.51
C LEU A 41 13.75 16.97 -6.90
N ASN A 42 14.82 17.63 -6.44
CA ASN A 42 16.17 17.23 -6.78
C ASN A 42 16.58 16.00 -5.97
N GLY A 43 16.73 14.86 -6.64
CA GLY A 43 17.14 13.60 -6.04
C GLY A 43 16.03 12.55 -5.93
N ILE A 44 14.78 12.93 -6.16
CA ILE A 44 13.64 11.99 -6.16
C ILE A 44 13.54 11.32 -7.53
N SER A 45 13.72 10.00 -7.57
CA SER A 45 13.56 9.21 -8.79
C SER A 45 12.08 8.92 -9.06
N ALA A 46 11.71 8.83 -10.35
CA ALA A 46 10.37 8.42 -10.76
C ALA A 46 9.99 7.04 -10.19
N PHE A 47 10.96 6.15 -9.98
CA PHE A 47 10.72 4.83 -9.37
C PHE A 47 10.33 4.92 -7.91
N GLU A 48 10.88 5.86 -7.15
CA GLU A 48 10.55 6.05 -5.73
C GLU A 48 9.10 6.51 -5.59
N ILE A 49 8.67 7.42 -6.47
CA ILE A 49 7.28 7.89 -6.53
C ILE A 49 6.33 6.73 -6.82
N ILE A 50 6.66 5.89 -7.82
CA ILE A 50 5.85 4.70 -8.15
C ILE A 50 5.80 3.74 -6.96
N TYR A 51 6.93 3.48 -6.30
CA TYR A 51 6.99 2.60 -5.13
C TYR A 51 6.14 3.11 -3.96
N ALA A 52 6.15 4.42 -3.71
CA ALA A 52 5.29 5.05 -2.71
C ALA A 52 3.80 4.88 -3.03
N ILE A 53 3.41 5.08 -4.30
CA ILE A 53 2.04 4.89 -4.77
C ILE A 53 1.59 3.43 -4.59
N VAL A 54 2.45 2.47 -4.93
CA VAL A 54 2.17 1.03 -4.74
C VAL A 54 1.92 0.71 -3.26
N GLY A 55 2.69 1.30 -2.34
CA GLY A 55 2.45 1.16 -0.91
C GLY A 55 1.08 1.68 -0.47
N PHE A 56 0.66 2.83 -1.01
CA PHE A 56 -0.64 3.41 -0.72
C PHE A 56 -1.80 2.52 -1.22
N ILE A 57 -1.66 1.96 -2.43
CA ILE A 57 -2.61 1.00 -2.99
C ILE A 57 -2.66 -0.27 -2.13
N GLY A 58 -1.50 -0.78 -1.70
CA GLY A 58 -1.43 -1.96 -0.85
C GLY A 58 -2.11 -1.75 0.51
N ILE A 59 -1.92 -0.59 1.14
CA ILE A 59 -2.67 -0.22 2.36
C ILE A 59 -4.17 -0.13 2.10
N TYR A 60 -4.56 0.46 0.98
CA TYR A 60 -5.97 0.58 0.61
C TYR A 60 -6.64 -0.79 0.45
N ILE A 61 -5.96 -1.75 -0.18
CA ILE A 61 -6.42 -3.14 -0.32
C ILE A 61 -6.46 -3.81 1.06
N ALA A 62 -5.44 -3.63 1.89
CA ALA A 62 -5.36 -4.22 3.23
C ALA A 62 -6.51 -3.74 4.13
N ILE A 63 -6.87 -2.45 4.07
CA ILE A 63 -7.96 -1.87 4.88
C ILE A 63 -9.33 -2.23 4.29
N THR A 64 -9.53 -2.02 2.99
CA THR A 64 -10.85 -2.16 2.35
C THR A 64 -11.22 -3.63 2.13
N GLY A 65 -10.23 -4.51 1.98
CA GLY A 65 -10.43 -5.92 1.64
C GLY A 65 -11.07 -6.15 0.26
N ARG A 66 -11.17 -5.09 -0.56
CA ARG A 66 -11.62 -5.16 -1.96
C ARG A 66 -10.50 -5.77 -2.80
N ARG A 67 -10.87 -6.79 -3.56
CA ARG A 67 -10.05 -7.37 -4.62
C ARG A 67 -10.02 -6.36 -5.77
N LEU A 68 -8.85 -5.81 -6.07
CA LEU A 68 -8.67 -4.97 -7.26
C LEU A 68 -8.45 -5.82 -8.52
N PHE A 69 -8.20 -7.13 -8.35
CA PHE A 69 -8.04 -8.14 -9.39
C PHE A 69 -8.61 -9.47 -8.91
#